data_AF-A0ABD5BJN4-F1
#
_entry.id   AF-A0ABD5BJN4-F1
#
_cell.length_a   1.000
_cell.length_b   1.000
_cell.length_c   1.000
_cell.angle_alpha   90.00
_cell.angle_beta   90.00
_cell.angle_gamma   90.00
#
_symmetry.space_group_name_H-M   'P 1'
#
loop_
_entity.id
_entity.type
_entity.pdbx_description
1 polymer ?
#
loop_
_entity_poly.entity_id
_entity_poly.type
_entity_poly.pdbx_seq_one_letter_code
_entity_poly.pdbx_strand_id
1 'polypeptide(L)'
;TTQDPIGLRGGLNLYQYALNPLMWVDPLGLMSCGASKGFARKDRIARRWVDKLSGKKPADVDAFLTSRGWAKHYPQAGRPEAIQHTQYVRTTKSGATYKLDYHPGGNASQPNIHGNDYWKVYKVENGEDVVFGRIGHGEFKNYDLIKDSPVYVDGVIKNGGV
;
A
#
# COMPACT_ATOMS: atom_id res chain seq x y z
N THR A 1 -4.73 -36.69 -24.34
CA THR A 1 -5.06 -35.26 -24.19
C THR A 1 -6.54 -35.17 -23.88
N THR A 2 -6.88 -34.60 -22.73
CA THR A 2 -8.26 -34.44 -22.25
C THR A 2 -8.72 -33.02 -22.59
N GLN A 3 -9.91 -32.88 -23.18
CA GLN A 3 -10.49 -31.61 -23.60
C GLN A 3 -11.21 -30.92 -22.44
N ASP A 4 -11.11 -29.58 -22.37
CA ASP A 4 -11.82 -28.73 -21.39
C ASP A 4 -13.36 -28.84 -21.60
N PRO A 5 -14.18 -29.07 -20.55
CA PRO A 5 -15.58 -29.48 -20.72
C PRO A 5 -16.57 -28.34 -21.00
N ILE A 6 -16.09 -27.15 -21.37
CA ILE A 6 -16.98 -26.08 -21.85
C ILE A 6 -17.12 -26.21 -23.37
N GLY A 7 -18.18 -26.90 -23.78
CA GLY A 7 -18.50 -27.17 -25.18
C GLY A 7 -18.80 -25.91 -26.02
N LEU A 8 -19.36 -26.14 -27.21
CA LEU A 8 -19.57 -25.22 -28.36
C LEU A 8 -20.47 -23.98 -28.13
N ARG A 9 -20.40 -23.32 -26.97
CA ARG A 9 -20.80 -21.92 -26.77
C ARG A 9 -19.61 -20.95 -26.78
N GLY A 10 -18.38 -21.46 -26.81
CA GLY A 10 -17.13 -20.69 -26.78
C GLY A 10 -16.43 -20.51 -28.12
N GLY A 11 -17.13 -20.00 -29.15
CA GLY A 11 -16.52 -19.45 -30.37
C GLY A 11 -15.58 -20.37 -31.19
N LEU A 12 -15.08 -19.83 -32.31
CA LEU A 12 -14.32 -20.55 -33.35
C LEU A 12 -12.80 -20.67 -33.07
N ASN A 13 -12.35 -20.55 -31.81
CA ASN A 13 -10.91 -20.54 -31.52
C ASN A 13 -10.56 -21.33 -30.25
N LEU A 14 -10.49 -22.65 -30.39
CA LEU A 14 -10.20 -23.61 -29.30
C LEU A 14 -8.73 -23.58 -28.79
N TYR A 15 -7.90 -22.65 -29.28
CA TYR A 15 -6.52 -22.42 -28.83
C TYR A 15 -6.23 -20.94 -28.53
N GLN A 16 -7.24 -20.17 -28.14
CA GLN A 16 -7.03 -18.76 -27.82
C GLN A 16 -6.43 -18.58 -26.42
N TYR A 17 -5.15 -18.26 -26.37
CA TYR A 17 -4.53 -17.64 -25.20
C TYR A 17 -5.25 -16.32 -24.88
N ALA A 18 -5.43 -16.03 -23.58
CA ALA A 18 -6.00 -14.77 -23.11
C ALA A 18 -5.31 -13.58 -23.79
N LEU A 19 -6.09 -12.57 -24.19
CA LEU A 19 -5.61 -11.34 -24.80
C LEU A 19 -4.56 -10.67 -23.90
N ASN A 20 -3.29 -10.88 -24.26
CA ASN A 20 -2.11 -10.06 -24.00
C ASN A 20 -1.79 -9.70 -22.51
N PRO A 21 -0.85 -10.40 -21.86
CA PRO A 21 -0.47 -10.16 -20.44
C PRO A 21 0.45 -8.94 -20.20
N LEU A 22 0.43 -7.90 -21.05
CA LEU A 22 1.38 -6.77 -21.01
C LEU A 22 0.77 -5.35 -20.91
N MET A 23 -0.54 -5.20 -20.72
CA MET A 23 -1.13 -3.89 -20.36
C MET A 23 -1.10 -3.81 -18.83
N TRP A 24 -0.38 -2.93 -18.12
CA TRP A 24 -0.19 -1.50 -18.30
C TRP A 24 1.28 -1.11 -18.09
N VAL A 25 2.01 -0.82 -19.16
CA VAL A 25 3.24 -0.02 -19.08
C VAL A 25 2.87 1.39 -19.52
N ASP A 26 2.90 2.36 -18.59
CA ASP A 26 2.89 3.80 -18.91
C ASP A 26 4.34 4.20 -19.25
N PRO A 27 4.70 4.38 -20.54
CA PRO A 27 6.08 4.63 -20.94
C PRO A 27 6.54 6.06 -20.65
N LEU A 28 5.64 6.99 -20.29
CA LEU A 28 5.95 8.42 -20.17
C LEU A 28 5.73 8.99 -18.76
N GLY A 29 4.90 8.38 -17.92
CA GLY A 29 4.71 8.81 -16.52
C GLY A 29 4.05 10.19 -16.37
N LEU A 30 3.28 10.63 -17.38
CA LEU A 30 2.73 11.99 -17.51
C LEU A 30 1.22 12.05 -17.28
N MET A 31 0.73 11.69 -16.09
CA MET A 31 -0.60 12.08 -15.60
C MET A 31 -0.48 12.59 -14.14
N SER A 32 -1.09 13.70 -13.68
CA SER A 32 -2.08 14.63 -14.24
C SER A 32 -1.77 16.09 -13.81
N CYS A 33 -2.33 17.05 -14.55
CA CYS A 33 -2.38 18.47 -14.18
C CYS A 33 -3.36 18.64 -13.00
N GLY A 34 -2.89 18.55 -11.76
CA GLY A 34 -3.73 18.74 -10.57
C GLY A 34 -3.04 18.40 -9.24
N ALA A 35 -2.15 17.41 -9.24
CA ALA A 35 -1.33 17.08 -8.08
C ALA A 35 0.03 17.82 -8.12
N SER A 36 0.50 18.31 -6.96
CA SER A 36 1.86 18.87 -6.87
C SER A 36 2.90 17.79 -7.20
N LYS A 37 4.06 18.18 -7.76
CA LYS A 37 5.15 17.24 -8.09
C LYS A 37 5.54 16.35 -6.89
N GLY A 38 5.50 16.93 -5.68
CA GLY A 38 5.75 16.21 -4.44
C GLY A 38 4.69 15.15 -4.14
N PHE A 39 3.41 15.49 -4.30
CA PHE A 39 2.31 14.55 -4.08
C PHE A 39 2.35 13.39 -5.09
N ALA A 40 2.52 13.68 -6.38
CA ALA A 40 2.65 12.66 -7.42
C ALA A 40 3.83 11.70 -7.19
N ARG A 41 4.95 12.23 -6.66
CA ARG A 41 6.11 11.40 -6.26
C ARG A 41 5.77 10.47 -5.10
N LYS A 42 5.12 10.98 -4.06
CA LYS A 42 4.67 10.19 -2.91
C LYS A 42 3.73 9.06 -3.35
N ASP A 43 2.80 9.42 -4.22
CA ASP A 43 1.79 8.52 -4.76
C ASP A 43 2.37 7.34 -5.55
N ARG A 44 3.34 7.60 -6.42
CA ARG A 44 4.06 6.56 -7.17
C ARG A 44 4.71 5.49 -6.29
N ILE A 45 5.11 5.85 -5.07
CA ILE A 45 5.70 4.90 -4.11
C ILE A 45 4.61 4.19 -3.32
N ALA A 46 3.62 4.93 -2.82
CA ALA A 46 2.50 4.35 -2.06
C ALA A 46 1.72 3.31 -2.87
N ARG A 47 1.41 3.62 -4.15
CA ARG A 47 0.68 2.73 -5.08
C ARG A 47 1.27 1.33 -5.21
N ARG A 48 2.60 1.19 -5.08
CA ARG A 48 3.28 -0.11 -5.18
C ARG A 48 2.89 -1.09 -4.08
N TRP A 49 2.33 -0.59 -2.98
CA TRP A 49 1.99 -1.37 -1.79
C TRP A 49 0.49 -1.59 -1.64
N VAL A 50 -0.34 -0.90 -2.42
CA VAL A 50 -1.80 -0.88 -2.26
C VAL A 50 -2.37 -2.30 -2.32
N ASP A 51 -2.08 -3.07 -3.37
CA ASP A 51 -2.59 -4.43 -3.53
C ASP A 51 -2.07 -5.40 -2.45
N LYS A 52 -0.90 -5.10 -1.88
CA LYS A 52 -0.27 -5.97 -0.87
C LYS A 52 -0.73 -5.67 0.55
N LEU A 53 -1.12 -4.43 0.85
CA LEU A 53 -1.37 -3.96 2.21
C LEU A 53 -2.84 -3.64 2.50
N SER A 54 -3.66 -3.34 1.49
CA SER A 54 -5.08 -2.98 1.70
C SER A 54 -5.82 -4.10 2.43
N GLY A 55 -6.35 -3.80 3.61
CA GLY A 55 -7.07 -4.75 4.47
C GLY A 55 -6.22 -5.88 5.05
N LYS A 56 -4.89 -5.83 4.92
CA LYS A 56 -3.98 -6.86 5.44
C LYS A 56 -3.40 -6.46 6.78
N LYS A 57 -3.22 -7.43 7.67
CA LYS A 57 -2.52 -7.26 8.94
C LYS A 57 -1.08 -7.74 8.81
N PRO A 58 -0.18 -7.41 9.76
CA PRO A 58 1.21 -7.86 9.70
C PRO A 58 1.35 -9.36 9.51
N ALA A 59 0.49 -10.17 10.15
CA ALA A 59 0.52 -11.62 10.02
C ALA A 59 0.31 -12.11 8.56
N ASP A 60 -0.51 -11.41 7.77
CA ASP A 60 -0.81 -11.81 6.38
C ASP A 60 0.34 -11.51 5.42
N VAL A 61 1.15 -10.51 5.74
CA VAL A 61 2.22 -10.01 4.85
C VAL A 61 3.62 -10.35 5.36
N ASP A 62 3.74 -10.91 6.56
CA ASP A 62 5.01 -11.12 7.24
C ASP A 62 5.98 -11.97 6.42
N ALA A 63 5.55 -13.17 6.02
CA ALA A 63 6.38 -14.09 5.26
C ALA A 63 6.85 -13.45 3.94
N PHE A 64 5.96 -12.71 3.26
CA PHE A 64 6.29 -12.00 2.03
C PHE A 64 7.35 -10.91 2.28
N LEU A 65 7.14 -10.04 3.26
CA LEU A 65 8.07 -8.94 3.55
C LEU A 65 9.43 -9.46 4.04
N THR A 66 9.43 -10.40 4.97
CA THR A 66 10.66 -11.01 5.51
C THR A 66 11.45 -11.71 4.41
N SER A 67 10.80 -12.48 3.52
CA SER A 67 11.47 -13.11 2.37
C SER A 67 12.11 -12.11 1.39
N ARG A 68 11.64 -10.86 1.40
CA ARG A 68 12.16 -9.75 0.58
C ARG A 68 13.20 -8.90 1.31
N GLY A 69 13.64 -9.34 2.48
CA GLY A 69 14.68 -8.68 3.28
C GLY A 69 14.19 -7.44 4.03
N TRP A 70 12.90 -7.41 4.39
CA TRP A 70 12.39 -6.42 5.34
C TRP A 70 12.61 -6.92 6.77
N ALA A 71 13.15 -6.07 7.64
CA ALA A 71 13.30 -6.35 9.06
C ALA A 71 12.08 -5.86 9.83
N LYS A 72 11.55 -6.68 10.73
CA LYS A 72 10.37 -6.38 11.55
C LYS A 72 10.78 -5.78 12.90
N HIS A 73 10.11 -4.72 13.31
CA HIS A 73 10.39 -3.95 14.53
C HIS A 73 9.08 -3.60 15.26
N TYR A 74 9.19 -3.41 16.58
CA TYR A 74 8.10 -2.99 17.46
C TYR A 74 8.52 -1.71 18.20
N PRO A 75 8.36 -0.52 17.58
CA PRO A 75 8.95 0.71 18.11
C PRO A 75 8.44 1.09 19.50
N GLN A 76 7.23 0.65 19.85
CA GLN A 76 6.55 1.00 21.10
C GLN A 76 6.57 -0.10 22.17
N ALA A 77 7.40 -1.15 21.99
CA ALA A 77 7.43 -2.29 22.91
C ALA A 77 7.77 -1.91 24.37
N GLY A 78 8.56 -0.86 24.58
CA GLY A 78 8.90 -0.33 25.92
C GLY A 78 7.86 0.62 26.53
N ARG A 79 6.75 0.89 25.83
CA ARG A 79 5.71 1.86 26.21
C ARG A 79 4.33 1.22 26.07
N PRO A 80 3.93 0.33 27.00
CA PRO A 80 2.70 -0.46 26.89
C PRO A 80 1.42 0.40 26.85
N GLU A 81 1.46 1.61 27.39
CA GLU A 81 0.36 2.58 27.41
C GLU A 81 0.05 3.18 26.03
N ALA A 82 1.04 3.17 25.13
CA ALA A 82 0.90 3.71 23.81
C ALA A 82 0.42 2.66 22.81
N ILE A 83 -0.15 3.14 21.69
CA ILE A 83 -0.64 2.27 20.62
C ILE A 83 0.52 1.46 20.07
N GLN A 84 0.46 0.15 20.29
CA GLN A 84 1.43 -0.79 19.75
C GLN A 84 1.28 -0.85 18.22
N HIS A 85 2.38 -0.76 17.50
CA HIS A 85 2.40 -0.82 16.05
C HIS A 85 3.53 -1.71 15.57
N THR A 86 3.39 -2.27 14.37
CA THR A 86 4.40 -3.15 13.77
C THR A 86 5.02 -2.43 12.58
N GLN A 87 6.34 -2.33 12.58
CA GLN A 87 7.08 -1.65 11.53
C GLN A 87 7.97 -2.63 10.78
N TYR A 88 7.96 -2.56 9.45
CA TYR A 88 8.91 -3.24 8.60
C TYR A 88 9.85 -2.22 7.98
N VAL A 89 11.15 -2.43 8.08
CA VAL A 89 12.19 -1.52 7.56
C VAL A 89 13.04 -2.24 6.53
N ARG A 90 13.35 -1.56 5.43
CA ARG A 90 14.30 -2.08 4.42
C ARG A 90 15.15 -0.97 3.83
N THR A 91 16.45 -1.16 3.89
CA THR A 91 17.44 -0.35 3.20
C THR A 91 17.83 -1.02 1.90
N THR A 92 17.68 -0.30 0.79
CA THR A 92 18.06 -0.78 -0.54
C THR A 92 19.58 -0.73 -0.72
N LYS A 93 20.09 -1.43 -1.74
CA LYS A 93 21.53 -1.40 -2.08
C LYS A 93 22.04 0.02 -2.39
N SER A 94 21.17 0.91 -2.87
CA SER A 94 21.51 2.32 -3.13
C SER A 94 21.40 3.21 -1.89
N GLY A 95 21.20 2.64 -0.70
CA GLY A 95 21.11 3.37 0.57
C GLY A 95 19.75 4.01 0.87
N ALA A 96 18.75 3.87 -0.01
CA ALA A 96 17.41 4.39 0.28
C ALA A 96 16.68 3.48 1.28
N THR A 97 16.18 4.06 2.37
CA THR A 97 15.44 3.35 3.42
C THR A 97 13.93 3.59 3.28
N TYR A 98 13.17 2.50 3.32
CA TYR A 98 11.71 2.50 3.31
C TYR A 98 11.19 1.85 4.58
N LYS A 99 10.01 2.30 5.04
CA LYS A 99 9.32 1.68 6.17
C LYS A 99 7.85 1.46 5.85
N LEU A 100 7.31 0.32 6.26
CA LEU A 100 5.88 0.01 6.23
C LEU A 100 5.43 -0.15 7.67
N ASP A 101 4.57 0.75 8.12
CA ASP A 101 4.16 0.84 9.52
C ASP A 101 2.67 0.52 9.62
N TYR A 102 2.35 -0.63 10.20
CA TYR A 102 0.97 -1.03 10.46
C TYR A 102 0.49 -0.41 11.77
N HIS A 103 -0.55 0.40 11.67
CA HIS A 103 -1.20 1.04 12.78
C HIS A 103 -2.52 0.30 13.06
N PRO A 104 -2.68 -0.38 14.21
CA PRO A 104 -3.85 -1.23 14.48
C PRO A 104 -5.15 -0.46 14.71
N GLY A 105 -5.08 0.87 14.73
CA GLY A 105 -6.22 1.73 14.94
C GLY A 105 -6.59 1.86 16.41
N GLY A 106 -5.95 2.81 17.09
CA GLY A 106 -6.36 3.30 18.41
C GLY A 106 -6.28 2.27 19.55
N ASN A 107 -6.52 2.75 20.76
CA ASN A 107 -6.79 1.94 21.94
C ASN A 107 -7.85 2.64 22.80
N ALA A 108 -8.23 2.07 23.95
CA ALA A 108 -9.24 2.66 24.84
C ALA A 108 -8.88 4.08 25.32
N SER A 109 -7.59 4.40 25.46
CA SER A 109 -7.09 5.70 25.92
C SER A 109 -6.84 6.70 24.79
N GLN A 110 -6.67 6.22 23.56
CA GLN A 110 -6.31 6.99 22.37
C GLN A 110 -7.16 6.52 21.18
N PRO A 111 -8.38 7.05 21.00
CA PRO A 111 -9.27 6.60 19.95
C PRO A 111 -8.71 6.92 18.55
N ASN A 112 -8.96 6.01 17.61
CA ASN A 112 -8.56 6.19 16.23
C ASN A 112 -9.52 7.13 15.51
N ILE A 113 -9.06 8.32 15.14
CA ILE A 113 -9.86 9.28 14.36
C ILE A 113 -10.27 8.73 12.99
N HIS A 114 -9.55 7.75 12.45
CA HIS A 114 -9.86 7.14 11.15
C HIS A 114 -10.76 5.92 11.26
N GLY A 115 -11.12 5.48 12.47
CA GLY A 115 -12.06 4.39 12.70
C GLY A 115 -11.58 2.98 12.33
N ASN A 116 -10.48 2.82 11.57
CA ASN A 116 -10.00 1.52 11.11
C ASN A 116 -8.46 1.39 11.14
N ASP A 117 -7.94 0.16 11.16
CA ASP A 117 -6.50 -0.10 11.01
C ASP A 117 -6.02 0.24 9.60
N TYR A 118 -4.75 0.62 9.50
CA TYR A 118 -4.17 1.07 8.24
C TYR A 118 -2.65 0.97 8.24
N TRP A 119 -2.07 1.04 7.05
CA TRP A 119 -0.63 1.12 6.84
C TRP A 119 -0.20 2.55 6.52
N LYS A 120 0.95 2.94 7.03
CA LYS A 120 1.70 4.11 6.55
C LYS A 120 2.92 3.63 5.78
N VAL A 121 3.12 4.20 4.60
CA VAL A 121 4.30 4.00 3.77
C VAL A 121 5.24 5.17 4.00
N TYR A 122 6.46 4.89 4.45
CA TYR A 122 7.49 5.87 4.69
C TYR A 122 8.68 5.68 3.76
N LYS A 123 9.38 6.79 3.54
CA LYS A 123 10.73 6.79 3.01
C LYS A 123 11.56 7.76 3.84
N VAL A 124 12.77 7.36 4.20
CA VAL A 124 13.69 8.24 4.90
C VAL A 124 14.26 9.25 3.91
N GLU A 125 14.08 10.54 4.19
CA GLU A 125 14.66 11.64 3.42
C GLU A 125 15.41 12.56 4.39
N ASN A 126 16.68 12.87 4.10
CA ASN A 126 17.53 13.69 4.97
C ASN A 126 17.61 13.21 6.44
N GLY A 127 17.51 11.91 6.66
CA GLY A 127 17.51 11.31 8.00
C GLY A 127 16.15 11.28 8.69
N GLU A 128 15.10 11.82 8.08
CA GLU A 128 13.76 11.90 8.66
C GLU A 128 12.76 10.96 7.98
N ASP A 129 11.83 10.42 8.75
CA ASP A 129 10.73 9.59 8.26
C ASP A 129 9.64 10.44 7.60
N VAL A 130 9.63 10.47 6.27
CA VAL A 130 8.60 11.18 5.50
C VAL A 130 7.48 10.21 5.13
N VAL A 131 6.23 10.59 5.39
CA VAL A 131 5.04 9.82 4.97
C VAL A 131 4.84 9.98 3.45
N PHE A 132 4.88 8.86 2.75
CA PHE A 132 4.65 8.75 1.30
C PHE A 132 3.25 8.26 0.95
N GLY A 133 2.52 7.65 1.89
CA GLY A 133 1.12 7.33 1.69
C GLY A 133 0.51 6.59 2.86
N ARG A 134 -0.82 6.50 2.83
CA ARG A 134 -1.62 5.76 3.81
C ARG A 134 -2.53 4.80 3.06
N ILE A 135 -2.62 3.57 3.54
CA ILE A 135 -3.38 2.49 2.90
C ILE A 135 -4.32 1.93 3.97
N GLY A 136 -5.57 2.36 3.94
CA GLY A 136 -6.65 1.88 4.78
C GLY A 136 -7.59 0.93 4.04
N HIS A 137 -8.65 0.53 4.71
CA HIS A 137 -9.71 -0.33 4.19
C HIS A 137 -11.05 0.02 4.83
N GLY A 138 -12.15 -0.44 4.23
CA GLY A 138 -13.51 -0.31 4.77
C GLY A 138 -13.88 1.12 5.16
N GLU A 139 -14.46 1.30 6.35
CA GLU A 139 -14.85 2.61 6.89
C GLU A 139 -13.64 3.43 7.40
N PHE A 140 -12.64 3.68 6.56
CA PHE A 140 -11.55 4.58 6.88
C PHE A 140 -12.03 6.04 6.85
N LYS A 141 -12.31 6.60 8.04
CA LYS A 141 -12.92 7.94 8.23
C LYS A 141 -11.88 9.05 8.17
N ASN A 142 -12.34 10.28 7.96
CA ASN A 142 -11.53 11.49 8.06
C ASN A 142 -10.28 11.48 7.15
N TYR A 143 -10.31 10.76 6.02
CA TYR A 143 -9.22 10.75 5.05
C TYR A 143 -9.01 12.13 4.40
N ASP A 144 -10.06 12.93 4.36
CA ASP A 144 -10.07 14.29 3.86
C ASP A 144 -9.22 15.24 4.72
N LEU A 145 -9.02 14.97 6.00
CA LEU A 145 -8.12 15.74 6.87
C LEU A 145 -6.64 15.51 6.54
N ILE A 146 -6.31 14.45 5.80
CA ILE A 146 -4.94 14.13 5.41
C ILE A 146 -4.62 14.85 4.09
N LYS A 147 -3.75 15.85 4.16
CA LYS A 147 -3.34 16.67 3.00
C LYS A 147 -1.87 16.49 2.59
N ASP A 148 -1.08 15.85 3.45
CA ASP A 148 0.39 15.73 3.30
C ASP A 148 0.82 14.51 2.46
N SER A 149 -0.09 13.58 2.20
CA SER A 149 0.18 12.29 1.59
C SER A 149 -1.05 11.69 0.91
N PRO A 150 -0.86 10.85 -0.13
CA PRO A 150 -1.92 10.05 -0.74
C PRO A 150 -2.54 9.06 0.25
N VAL A 151 -3.86 8.93 0.18
CA VAL A 151 -4.65 7.99 0.96
C VAL A 151 -5.38 7.05 0.02
N TYR A 152 -5.16 5.76 0.21
CA TYR A 152 -5.86 4.68 -0.46
C TYR A 152 -6.80 4.01 0.53
N VAL A 153 -8.02 3.71 0.10
CA VAL A 153 -8.99 2.90 0.84
C VAL A 153 -9.54 1.86 -0.12
N ASP A 154 -9.38 0.58 0.24
CA ASP A 154 -9.81 -0.57 -0.57
C ASP A 154 -9.27 -0.52 -2.01
N GLY A 155 -8.00 -0.18 -2.16
CA GLY A 155 -7.38 -0.07 -3.49
C GLY A 155 -7.58 1.26 -4.21
N VAL A 156 -8.52 2.10 -3.76
CA VAL A 156 -8.92 3.33 -4.46
C VAL A 156 -8.34 4.56 -3.79
N ILE A 157 -7.73 5.45 -4.58
CA ILE A 157 -7.24 6.74 -4.09
C ILE A 157 -8.41 7.64 -3.65
N LYS A 158 -8.30 8.26 -2.47
CA LYS A 158 -9.37 9.10 -1.88
C LYS A 158 -9.05 10.59 -1.82
N ASN A 159 -7.78 10.97 -1.94
CA ASN A 159 -7.35 12.37 -1.95
C ASN A 159 -6.31 12.63 -3.06
N GLY A 160 -6.17 13.89 -3.47
CA GLY A 160 -5.19 14.29 -4.49
C GLY A 160 -5.45 13.80 -5.91
N GLY A 161 -6.67 13.31 -6.19
CA GLY A 161 -7.21 13.21 -7.55
C GLY A 161 -7.75 14.57 -8.02
N VAL A 162 -7.69 14.80 -9.33
CA VAL A 162 -8.31 15.95 -10.02
C VAL A 162 -9.82 15.76 -10.08
#